data_AF-A0A7W1D513-F1
#
_entry.id   AF-A0A7W1D513-F1
#
_cell.length_a   1.000
_cell.length_b   1.000
_cell.length_c   1.000
_cell.angle_alpha   90.00
_cell.angle_beta   90.00
_cell.angle_gamma   90.00
#
_symmetry.space_group_name_H-M   'P 1'
#
loop_
_entity.id
_entity.type
_entity.pdbx_description
1 polymer ?
#
loop_
_entity_poly.entity_id
_entity_poly.type
_entity_poly.pdbx_seq_one_letter_code
_entity_poly.pdbx_strand_id
1 'polypeptide(L)'
;MRGKALLVAVTCWSLLAVAPATALAAPEDVANDIAGRITSPFCPGVTLHDCPSQAAADLRNRITTWAEAGWGPTRIMARLESEYGPEIGAVPPASGTGLIAWVLPVVVLACGAGIAVVLMRHWSADTRRARAGEGPEPISLSLSPSERRRLDDELAAFKGR
;
A
#
# COMPACT_ATOMS: atom_id res chain seq x y z
N MET A 1 12.06 -6.36 26.65
CA MET A 1 11.98 -5.76 25.30
C MET A 1 11.93 -6.77 24.13
N ARG A 2 11.96 -8.08 24.38
CA ARG A 2 11.99 -9.13 23.33
C ARG A 2 10.61 -9.54 22.75
N GLY A 3 9.51 -9.14 23.41
CA GLY A 3 8.15 -9.61 23.05
C GLY A 3 7.39 -8.80 22.00
N LYS A 4 7.83 -7.57 21.66
CA LYS A 4 7.13 -6.71 20.70
C LYS A 4 7.56 -6.92 19.24
N ALA A 5 8.72 -7.54 19.01
CA ALA A 5 9.22 -7.85 17.67
C ALA A 5 8.53 -9.08 17.06
N LEU A 6 8.14 -10.06 17.88
CA LEU A 6 7.48 -11.28 17.40
C LEU A 6 6.04 -11.04 16.92
N LEU A 7 5.31 -10.12 17.56
CA LEU A 7 3.90 -9.85 17.26
C LEU A 7 3.69 -9.12 15.92
N VAL A 8 4.71 -8.41 15.41
CA VAL A 8 4.66 -7.73 14.11
C VAL A 8 4.96 -8.71 12.95
N ALA A 9 5.70 -9.79 13.22
CA ALA A 9 6.03 -10.79 12.20
C ALA A 9 4.84 -11.73 11.88
N VAL A 10 3.98 -12.01 12.85
CA VAL A 10 2.85 -12.96 12.68
C VAL A 10 1.65 -12.33 11.96
N THR A 11 1.39 -11.05 12.18
CA THR A 11 0.30 -10.34 11.48
C THR A 11 0.61 -10.09 10.01
N CYS A 12 1.88 -10.03 9.62
CA CYS A 12 2.28 -9.83 8.22
C CYS A 12 2.22 -11.12 7.38
N TRP A 13 2.26 -12.30 8.01
CA TRP A 13 2.21 -13.58 7.29
C TRP A 13 0.77 -14.07 7.02
N SER A 14 -0.23 -13.52 7.72
CA SER A 14 -1.61 -14.00 7.65
C SER A 14 -2.40 -13.48 6.44
N LEU A 15 -1.84 -12.55 5.66
CA LEU A 15 -2.50 -11.97 4.47
C LEU A 15 -2.08 -12.61 3.13
N LEU A 16 -1.24 -13.66 3.13
CA LEU A 16 -0.66 -14.19 1.88
C LEU A 16 -1.50 -15.29 1.19
N ALA A 17 -2.74 -15.55 1.61
CA ALA A 17 -3.56 -16.61 1.02
C ALA A 17 -4.88 -16.09 0.43
N VAL A 18 -4.80 -15.15 -0.50
CA VAL A 18 -5.86 -14.96 -1.50
C VAL A 18 -5.38 -15.67 -2.77
N ALA A 19 -5.64 -16.97 -2.86
CA ALA A 19 -5.55 -17.67 -4.13
C ALA A 19 -6.71 -17.16 -5.01
N PRO A 20 -6.46 -16.62 -6.21
CA PRO A 20 -7.55 -16.36 -7.12
C PRO A 20 -8.17 -17.70 -7.49
N ALA A 21 -9.44 -17.92 -7.14
CA ALA A 21 -10.20 -19.02 -7.70
C ALA A 21 -10.26 -18.78 -9.22
N THR A 22 -9.40 -19.46 -9.97
CA THR A 22 -9.49 -19.48 -11.42
C THR A 22 -10.74 -20.28 -11.77
N ALA A 23 -11.88 -19.60 -11.82
CA ALA A 23 -13.04 -20.11 -12.55
C ALA A 23 -12.54 -20.47 -13.96
N LEU A 24 -12.74 -21.71 -14.37
CA LEU A 24 -12.52 -22.17 -15.75
C LEU A 24 -13.52 -21.42 -16.62
N ALA A 25 -13.21 -20.19 -17.01
CA ALA A 25 -13.97 -19.45 -17.99
C ALA A 25 -13.94 -20.23 -19.31
N ALA A 26 -15.06 -20.29 -20.02
CA ALA A 26 -15.10 -20.96 -21.31
C ALA A 26 -14.11 -20.26 -22.27
N PRO A 27 -13.45 -21.00 -23.19
CA PRO A 27 -12.51 -20.40 -24.14
C PRO A 27 -13.12 -19.26 -24.95
N GLU A 28 -14.40 -19.37 -25.30
CA GLU A 28 -15.19 -18.32 -25.94
C GLU A 28 -15.35 -17.06 -25.08
N ASP A 29 -15.57 -17.19 -23.77
CA ASP A 29 -15.65 -16.06 -22.84
C ASP A 29 -14.33 -15.32 -22.76
N VAL A 30 -13.22 -16.06 -22.73
CA VAL A 30 -11.86 -15.49 -22.73
C VAL A 30 -11.61 -14.71 -24.02
N ALA A 31 -11.97 -15.28 -25.17
CA ALA A 31 -11.77 -14.63 -26.46
C ALA A 31 -12.61 -13.36 -26.60
N ASN A 32 -13.87 -13.40 -26.16
CA ASN A 32 -14.77 -12.25 -26.16
C ASN A 32 -14.30 -11.15 -25.21
N ASP A 33 -13.87 -11.51 -24.00
CA ASP A 33 -13.31 -10.55 -23.02
C ASP A 33 -12.07 -9.85 -23.57
N ILE A 34 -11.16 -10.60 -24.21
CA ILE A 34 -9.97 -10.00 -24.84
C ILE A 34 -10.38 -9.07 -25.98
N ALA A 35 -11.29 -9.49 -26.86
CA ALA A 35 -11.74 -8.70 -28.00
C ALA A 35 -12.41 -7.37 -27.60
N GLY A 36 -13.05 -7.31 -26.43
CA GLY A 36 -13.63 -6.08 -25.87
C GLY A 36 -12.60 -5.15 -25.19
N ARG A 37 -11.42 -5.66 -24.83
CA ARG A 37 -10.36 -4.89 -24.14
C ARG A 37 -9.27 -4.34 -25.05
N ILE A 38 -9.29 -4.70 -26.33
CA ILE A 38 -8.31 -4.24 -27.33
C ILE A 38 -8.97 -3.37 -28.39
N THR A 39 -8.21 -2.38 -28.85
CA THR A 39 -8.60 -1.54 -29.98
C THR A 39 -8.35 -2.30 -31.28
N SER A 40 -9.27 -2.20 -32.24
CA SER A 40 -9.08 -2.84 -33.55
C SER A 40 -7.94 -2.15 -34.32
N PRO A 41 -6.94 -2.89 -34.82
CA PRO A 41 -5.91 -2.31 -35.69
C PRO A 41 -6.44 -1.97 -37.09
N PHE A 42 -7.64 -2.47 -37.43
CA PHE A 42 -8.26 -2.31 -38.75
C PHE A 42 -9.32 -1.19 -38.79
N CYS A 43 -9.88 -0.83 -37.63
CA CYS A 43 -10.93 0.17 -37.51
C CYS A 43 -10.53 1.18 -36.42
N PRO A 44 -10.21 2.45 -36.76
CA PRO A 44 -9.84 3.43 -35.76
C PRO A 44 -11.02 3.79 -34.84
N GLY A 45 -10.77 3.84 -33.53
CA GLY A 45 -11.74 4.31 -32.54
C GLY A 45 -12.80 3.29 -32.10
N VAL A 46 -12.68 2.02 -32.49
CA VAL A 46 -13.58 0.93 -32.05
C VAL A 46 -12.79 -0.25 -31.51
N THR A 47 -13.42 -1.05 -30.65
CA THR A 47 -12.81 -2.27 -30.12
C THR A 47 -12.69 -3.33 -31.22
N LEU A 48 -11.85 -4.35 -30.99
CA LEU A 48 -11.82 -5.51 -31.89
C LEU A 48 -13.18 -6.18 -31.95
N HIS A 49 -13.93 -6.25 -30.85
CA HIS A 49 -15.27 -6.82 -30.81
C HIS A 49 -16.24 -6.09 -31.76
N ASP A 50 -16.21 -4.76 -31.83
CA ASP A 50 -17.21 -3.97 -32.56
C ASP A 50 -16.85 -3.65 -34.02
N CYS A 51 -15.62 -3.96 -34.47
CA CYS A 51 -15.19 -3.70 -35.84
C CYS A 51 -15.85 -4.69 -36.84
N PRO A 52 -16.60 -4.24 -37.86
CA PRO A 52 -17.30 -5.12 -38.80
C PRO A 52 -16.40 -5.72 -39.90
N SER A 53 -15.09 -5.48 -39.86
CA SER A 53 -14.18 -5.93 -40.93
C SER A 53 -13.92 -7.45 -40.90
N GLN A 54 -13.73 -8.04 -42.08
CA GLN A 54 -13.38 -9.47 -42.18
C GLN A 54 -12.06 -9.77 -41.46
N ALA A 55 -11.07 -8.88 -41.58
CA ALA A 55 -9.78 -9.02 -40.90
C ALA A 55 -9.92 -9.02 -39.36
N ALA A 56 -10.87 -8.26 -38.81
CA ALA A 56 -11.18 -8.30 -37.39
C ALA A 56 -11.84 -9.63 -36.98
N ALA A 57 -12.74 -10.17 -37.81
CA ALA A 57 -13.35 -11.48 -37.59
C ALA A 57 -12.30 -12.60 -37.59
N ASP A 58 -11.37 -12.57 -38.55
CA ASP A 58 -10.27 -13.54 -38.63
C ASP A 58 -9.36 -13.47 -37.39
N LEU A 59 -9.09 -12.26 -36.88
CA LEU A 59 -8.33 -12.07 -35.65
C LEU A 59 -9.07 -12.60 -34.42
N ARG A 60 -10.38 -12.40 -34.30
CA ARG A 60 -11.19 -12.98 -33.19
C ARG A 60 -11.18 -14.50 -33.24
N ASN A 61 -11.27 -15.09 -34.42
CA ASN A 61 -11.16 -16.54 -34.59
C ASN A 61 -9.79 -17.05 -34.15
N ARG A 62 -8.70 -16.35 -34.52
CA ARG A 62 -7.35 -16.69 -34.03
C ARG A 62 -7.24 -16.64 -32.51
N ILE A 63 -7.79 -15.60 -31.88
CA ILE A 63 -7.81 -15.45 -30.42
C ILE A 63 -8.57 -16.62 -29.78
N THR A 64 -9.71 -17.00 -30.36
CA THR A 64 -10.51 -18.15 -29.92
C THR A 64 -9.71 -19.45 -30.00
N THR A 65 -9.02 -19.70 -31.12
CA THR A 65 -8.13 -20.87 -31.26
C THR A 65 -7.01 -20.89 -30.21
N TRP A 66 -6.45 -19.74 -29.84
CA TRP A 66 -5.47 -19.68 -28.75
C TRP A 66 -6.08 -19.98 -27.39
N ALA A 67 -7.27 -19.48 -27.10
CA ALA A 67 -7.99 -19.78 -25.87
C ALA A 67 -8.34 -21.28 -25.79
N GLU A 68 -8.79 -21.89 -26.88
CA GLU A 68 -9.04 -23.34 -26.99
C GLU A 68 -7.76 -24.16 -26.80
N ALA A 69 -6.61 -23.65 -27.25
CA ALA A 69 -5.30 -24.23 -27.01
C ALA A 69 -4.79 -24.05 -25.55
N GLY A 70 -5.62 -23.52 -24.65
CA GLY A 70 -5.30 -23.33 -23.23
C GLY A 70 -4.42 -22.10 -22.96
N TRP A 71 -4.35 -21.13 -23.88
CA TRP A 71 -3.60 -19.91 -23.61
C TRP A 71 -4.38 -19.01 -22.66
N GLY A 72 -3.72 -18.56 -21.59
CA GLY A 72 -4.30 -17.59 -20.67
C GLY A 72 -4.37 -16.17 -21.28
N PRO A 73 -5.23 -15.28 -20.75
CA PRO A 73 -5.44 -13.93 -21.27
C PRO A 73 -4.14 -13.10 -21.39
N THR A 74 -3.26 -13.20 -20.40
CA THR A 74 -1.97 -12.51 -20.39
C THR A 74 -1.06 -12.95 -21.55
N ARG A 75 -1.06 -14.25 -21.87
CA ARG A 75 -0.23 -14.80 -22.95
C ARG A 75 -0.74 -14.35 -24.31
N ILE A 76 -2.06 -14.32 -24.48
CA ILE A 76 -2.71 -13.85 -25.71
C ILE A 76 -2.44 -12.35 -25.90
N MET A 77 -2.59 -11.54 -24.86
CA MET A 77 -2.30 -10.10 -24.93
C MET A 77 -0.83 -9.84 -25.31
N ALA A 78 0.12 -10.50 -24.65
CA ALA A 78 1.55 -10.36 -24.96
C ALA A 78 1.86 -10.75 -26.42
N ARG A 79 1.16 -11.75 -26.96
CA ARG A 79 1.29 -12.13 -28.37
C ARG A 79 0.75 -11.05 -29.29
N LEU A 80 -0.40 -10.46 -28.98
CA LEU A 80 -1.00 -9.37 -29.75
C LEU A 80 -0.12 -8.12 -29.71
N GLU A 81 0.42 -7.75 -28.55
CA GLU A 81 1.38 -6.64 -28.42
C GLU A 81 2.65 -6.87 -29.25
N SER A 82 3.13 -8.12 -29.36
CA SER A 82 4.28 -8.45 -30.20
C SER A 82 4.00 -8.33 -31.70
N GLU A 83 2.76 -8.53 -32.15
CA GLU A 83 2.38 -8.48 -33.56
C GLU A 83 1.95 -7.05 -33.99
N TYR A 84 1.26 -6.31 -33.12
CA TYR A 84 0.61 -5.04 -33.44
C TYR A 84 1.15 -3.83 -32.65
N GLY A 85 2.03 -4.06 -31.67
CA GLY A 85 2.59 -3.02 -30.80
C GLY A 85 1.82 -2.84 -29.48
N PRO A 86 2.40 -2.08 -28.52
CA PRO A 86 1.84 -1.91 -27.19
C PRO A 86 0.52 -1.11 -27.16
N GLU A 87 0.21 -0.36 -28.22
CA GLU A 87 -1.00 0.48 -28.30
C GLU A 87 -2.28 -0.32 -28.61
N ILE A 88 -2.16 -1.63 -28.86
CA ILE A 88 -3.33 -2.49 -29.09
C ILE A 88 -4.17 -2.71 -27.82
N GLY A 89 -3.52 -2.64 -26.64
CA GLY A 89 -4.20 -2.75 -25.36
C GLY A 89 -4.86 -1.42 -24.96
N ALA A 90 -6.18 -1.42 -24.75
CA ALA A 90 -6.88 -0.23 -24.25
C ALA A 90 -6.58 0.08 -22.77
N VAL A 91 -5.95 -0.87 -22.06
CA VAL A 91 -5.59 -0.76 -20.65
C VAL A 91 -4.08 -0.98 -20.52
N PRO A 92 -3.33 -0.08 -19.85
CA PRO A 92 -1.91 -0.29 -19.60
C PRO A 92 -1.71 -1.63 -18.88
N PRO A 93 -0.73 -2.45 -19.28
CA PRO A 93 -0.62 -3.83 -18.83
C PRO A 93 -0.56 -3.89 -17.29
N ALA A 94 -1.48 -4.65 -16.70
CA ALA A 94 -1.49 -4.98 -15.27
C ALA A 94 -0.36 -5.98 -14.88
N SER A 95 0.74 -6.00 -15.62
CA SER A 95 1.90 -6.85 -15.37
C SER A 95 3.19 -6.13 -15.76
N GLY A 96 4.27 -6.35 -14.99
CA GLY A 96 5.55 -5.67 -15.18
C GLY A 96 5.60 -4.26 -14.58
N THR A 97 5.87 -3.25 -15.41
CA THR A 97 6.07 -1.85 -14.99
C THR A 97 4.80 -1.19 -14.45
N GLY A 98 3.62 -1.56 -14.94
CA GLY A 98 2.34 -1.10 -14.41
C GLY A 98 2.12 -1.50 -12.95
N LEU A 99 2.69 -2.65 -12.54
CA LEU A 99 2.60 -3.15 -11.16
C LEU A 99 3.58 -2.41 -10.24
N ILE A 100 4.76 -2.06 -10.74
CA ILE A 100 5.73 -1.20 -10.03
C ILE A 100 5.13 0.19 -9.78
N ALA A 101 4.40 0.77 -10.73
CA ALA A 101 3.73 2.05 -10.55
C ALA A 101 2.73 2.05 -9.37
N TRP A 102 2.15 0.89 -9.05
CA TRP A 102 1.21 0.70 -7.93
C TRP A 102 1.87 0.23 -6.63
N VAL A 103 2.92 -0.60 -6.70
CA VAL A 103 3.65 -1.10 -5.53
C VAL A 103 4.60 -0.04 -4.96
N LEU A 104 5.23 0.76 -5.82
CA LEU A 104 6.19 1.79 -5.43
C LEU A 104 5.59 2.81 -4.44
N PRO A 105 4.38 3.37 -4.63
CA PRO A 105 3.75 4.26 -3.65
C PRO A 105 3.59 3.63 -2.27
N VAL A 106 3.14 2.37 -2.21
CA VAL A 106 2.90 1.67 -0.94
C VAL A 106 4.21 1.37 -0.22
N VAL A 107 5.24 0.94 -0.96
CA VAL A 107 6.57 0.67 -0.41
C VAL A 107 7.22 1.94 0.11
N VAL A 108 7.17 3.04 -0.65
CA VAL A 108 7.72 4.34 -0.25
C VAL A 108 7.04 4.84 1.04
N LEU A 109 5.71 4.75 1.12
CA LEU A 109 4.96 5.10 2.33
C LEU A 109 5.35 4.22 3.54
N ALA A 110 5.41 2.91 3.36
CA ALA A 110 5.76 1.98 4.43
C ALA A 110 7.20 2.20 4.93
N CYS A 111 8.16 2.37 4.02
CA CYS A 111 9.55 2.67 4.36
C CYS A 111 9.67 4.02 5.06
N GLY A 112 9.02 5.07 4.53
CA GLY A 112 9.02 6.39 5.15
C GLY A 112 8.44 6.41 6.56
N ALA A 113 7.29 5.75 6.76
CA ALA A 113 6.67 5.60 8.07
C ALA A 113 7.56 4.81 9.05
N GLY A 114 8.18 3.72 8.59
CA GLY A 114 9.11 2.92 9.38
C GLY A 114 10.32 3.75 9.86
N ILE A 115 10.96 4.48 8.94
CA ILE A 115 12.10 5.36 9.25
C ILE A 115 11.69 6.46 10.24
N ALA A 116 10.55 7.12 10.02
CA ALA A 116 10.05 8.16 10.92
C ALA A 116 9.81 7.63 12.34
N VAL A 117 9.22 6.44 12.48
CA VAL A 117 9.00 5.80 13.78
C VAL A 117 10.34 5.45 14.46
N VAL A 118 11.33 4.95 13.72
CA VAL A 118 12.66 4.64 14.28
C VAL A 118 13.34 5.91 14.77
N LEU A 119 13.38 6.97 13.96
CA LEU A 119 13.95 8.27 14.33
C LEU A 119 13.26 8.88 15.55
N MET A 120 11.92 8.87 15.56
CA MET A 120 11.13 9.41 16.67
C MET A 120 11.38 8.62 17.96
N ARG A 121 11.56 7.29 17.89
CA ARG A 121 11.92 6.45 19.04
C ARG A 121 13.36 6.67 19.51
N HIS A 122 14.28 6.94 18.59
CA HIS A 122 15.67 7.24 18.91
C HIS A 122 15.80 8.59 19.63
N TRP A 123 15.15 9.63 19.10
CA TRP A 123 15.17 10.96 19.71
C TRP A 123 14.42 11.01 21.03
N SER A 124 13.26 10.35 21.12
CA SER A 124 12.52 10.30 22.38
C SER A 124 13.21 9.49 23.46
N ALA A 125 14.08 8.52 23.12
CA ALA A 125 14.92 7.82 24.10
C ALA A 125 16.00 8.74 24.69
N ASP A 126 16.64 9.57 23.87
CA ASP A 126 17.60 10.59 24.34
C ASP A 126 16.90 11.68 25.16
N THR A 127 15.73 12.16 24.72
CA THR A 127 14.97 13.15 25.51
C THR A 127 14.47 12.56 26.83
N ARG A 128 14.11 11.26 26.88
CA ARG A 128 13.72 10.61 28.14
C ARG A 128 14.88 10.41 29.09
N ARG A 129 16.09 10.12 28.59
CA ARG A 129 17.31 10.03 29.41
C ARG A 129 17.73 11.41 29.93
N ALA A 130 17.66 12.44 29.08
CA ALA A 130 17.88 13.82 29.50
C ALA A 130 16.87 14.26 30.59
N ARG A 131 15.58 13.96 30.43
CA ARG A 131 14.55 14.22 31.46
C ARG A 131 14.60 13.29 32.67
N ALA A 132 15.21 12.12 32.57
CA ALA A 132 15.40 11.23 33.72
C ALA A 132 16.60 11.65 34.58
N GLY A 133 17.57 12.38 34.01
CA GLY A 133 18.59 13.12 34.77
C GLY A 133 18.04 14.43 35.34
N GLU A 134 17.11 15.07 34.63
CA GLU A 134 16.39 16.28 35.04
C GLU A 134 15.00 15.93 35.62
N GLY A 135 14.96 15.09 36.67
CA GLY A 135 13.78 15.10 37.53
C GLY A 135 13.58 16.51 38.06
N PRO A 136 12.35 17.01 38.28
CA PRO A 136 12.16 18.32 38.91
C PRO A 136 12.95 18.28 40.21
N GLU A 137 14.07 19.01 40.26
CA GLU A 137 14.71 19.28 41.53
C GLU A 137 13.59 19.89 42.36
N PRO A 138 13.16 19.25 43.47
CA PRO A 138 12.10 19.82 44.28
C PRO A 138 12.56 21.23 44.58
N ILE A 139 11.76 22.22 44.17
CA ILE A 139 12.00 23.61 44.53
C ILE A 139 11.85 23.64 46.05
N SER A 140 12.94 23.30 46.75
CA SER A 140 13.04 23.49 48.17
C SER A 140 13.23 24.98 48.31
N LEU A 141 12.13 25.69 48.45
CA LEU A 141 12.13 27.03 49.03
C LEU A 141 12.85 26.87 50.38
N SER A 142 14.13 27.24 50.40
CA SER A 142 14.96 27.26 51.60
C SER A 142 14.50 28.45 52.44
N LEU A 143 13.31 28.30 53.04
CA LEU A 143 12.74 29.29 53.92
C LEU A 143 13.65 29.39 55.14
N SER A 144 14.14 30.59 55.40
CA SER A 144 14.82 30.90 56.65
C SER A 144 13.87 30.62 57.83
N PRO A 145 14.39 30.31 59.03
CA PRO A 145 13.55 30.01 60.18
C PRO A 145 12.52 31.10 60.54
N SER A 146 12.77 32.35 60.13
CA SER A 146 11.85 33.49 60.32
C SER A 146 10.69 33.49 59.31
N GLU A 147 10.93 33.14 58.05
CA GLU A 147 9.88 33.07 57.02
C GLU A 147 8.89 31.95 57.28
N ARG A 148 9.38 30.80 57.78
CA ARG A 148 8.52 29.68 58.15
C ARG A 148 7.56 30.04 59.30
N ARG A 149 8.06 30.80 60.30
CA ARG A 149 7.21 31.30 61.40
C ARG A 149 6.13 32.26 60.93
N ARG A 150 6.47 33.20 60.06
CA ARG A 150 5.46 34.12 59.47
C ARG A 150 4.36 33.36 58.72
N LEU A 151 4.75 32.33 57.96
CA LEU A 151 3.78 31.50 57.23
C LEU A 151 2.85 30.74 58.16
N ASP A 152 3.40 30.14 59.24
CA ASP A 152 2.62 29.41 60.24
C ASP A 152 1.64 30.34 60.99
N ASP A 153 2.05 31.57 61.32
CA ASP A 153 1.20 32.59 61.93
C ASP A 153 0.05 33.01 60.99
N GLU A 154 0.32 33.21 59.70
CA GLU A 154 -0.71 33.52 58.69
C GLU A 154 -1.68 32.34 58.48
N LEU A 155 -1.16 31.10 58.44
CA LEU A 155 -1.98 29.88 58.36
C LEU A 155 -2.90 29.70 59.57
N ALA A 156 -2.39 29.98 60.78
CA ALA A 156 -3.20 29.93 62.00
C ALA A 156 -4.32 30.98 61.99
N ALA A 157 -4.02 32.20 61.51
CA ALA A 157 -5.01 33.27 61.37
C ALA A 157 -6.08 32.96 60.31
N PHE A 158 -5.73 32.24 59.23
CA PHE A 158 -6.70 31.79 58.23
C PHE A 158 -7.59 30.65 58.72
N LYS A 159 -7.02 29.69 59.46
CA LYS A 159 -7.74 28.49 59.91
C LYS A 159 -8.69 28.76 61.10
N GLY A 160 -8.48 29.87 61.81
CA GLY A 160 -9.36 30.33 62.89
C GLY A 160 -10.54 31.18 62.44
N ARG A 161 -10.76 31.35 61.12
CA ARG A 161 -11.86 32.12 60.55
C ARG A 161 -12.89 31.23 59.86
#